data_AF-A0A847EUL0-F1
#
_entry.id   AF-A0A847EUL0-F1
#
_cell.length_a   1.000
_cell.length_b   1.000
_cell.length_c   1.000
_cell.angle_alpha   90.00
_cell.angle_beta   90.00
_cell.angle_gamma   90.00
#
_symmetry.space_group_name_H-M   'P 1'
#
loop_
_entity.id
_entity.type
_entity.pdbx_description
1 polymer ?
#
loop_
_entity_poly.entity_id
_entity_poly.type
_entity_poly.pdbx_seq_one_letter_code
_entity_poly.pdbx_strand_id
1 'polypeptide(L)'
;LRYFADRGGSTTLPTGVSATNRLPFDPGWNSYAVSNDLEVDMAAMFVPTDEAMQDYLNSPMGKILGERFDWDWEKIPDDIVLPFIKRHMRTSFVESVPSRFSKMVDAENYRMPVENSHIEQTYTGVNGQVYVTNNVYPPVDYISVFSPVLLSRNTKVMKWAIEITETSAYDQSQFAFYKLYLNALSSLYSLFIPTDEYFEQFIDPIAWGQDVPAVIKYKYNEVKTPTLNIGVYATVYKYDKTTNTVGDSVGVIQNAAFLKNRLWNILDGHVVVGKVENGRNYYVTKGNDIIRVDGSGTGLTVSGGHDLSTGQTCHVTDVFRQDNGTTYFIDKPIQPALKSVYKVLSETPEFADFYALLNGVPDTCVSQIFEQDGVDYRIKFFSAFRYTVYVPTNAAVQAALSSGLVRRWDDIYAIADPHQQGLEIQKMIRFLRYHFQDDAVFVGQPVDDVYQSATIRLSGDNYQNAANLNTSVNKYYKLKVTSTDHSLSLTTETNKTVQVNTSGNLYNIVVKDFVFDKPLSSYKNVDGTGSSSGALFNTSIITTSSSAVIHQINDVLTYQ
;
A
#
# COMPACT_ATOMS: atom_id res chain seq x y z
N LEU A 1 35.74 -23.85 -23.33
CA LEU A 1 34.66 -22.88 -23.60
C LEU A 1 35.11 -21.52 -23.06
N ARG A 2 34.71 -20.40 -23.68
CA ARG A 2 34.84 -19.06 -23.10
C ARG A 2 33.45 -18.53 -22.79
N TYR A 3 33.26 -17.99 -21.60
CA TYR A 3 31.98 -17.42 -21.18
C TYR A 3 31.89 -15.94 -21.56
N PHE A 4 30.68 -15.40 -21.61
CA PHE A 4 30.51 -13.95 -21.65
C PHE A 4 30.80 -13.38 -20.26
N ALA A 5 31.86 -12.57 -20.13
CA ALA A 5 32.31 -12.07 -18.84
C ALA A 5 33.01 -10.72 -18.95
N ASP A 6 32.99 -9.94 -17.87
CA ASP A 6 33.67 -8.65 -17.79
C ASP A 6 35.20 -8.79 -17.73
N ARG A 7 35.70 -9.93 -17.24
CA ARG A 7 37.14 -10.25 -17.16
C ARG A 7 37.43 -11.60 -17.80
N GLY A 8 38.42 -11.68 -18.68
CA GLY A 8 38.89 -12.94 -19.28
C GLY A 8 37.97 -13.60 -20.33
N GLY A 9 36.71 -13.18 -20.40
CA GLY A 9 35.70 -13.73 -21.30
C GLY A 9 35.44 -12.88 -22.54
N SER A 10 34.47 -13.30 -23.35
CA SER A 10 33.97 -12.49 -24.46
C SER A 10 33.01 -11.41 -23.94
N THR A 11 33.07 -10.21 -24.49
CA THR A 11 32.09 -9.14 -24.20
C THR A 11 31.07 -8.96 -25.33
N THR A 12 31.23 -9.71 -26.43
CA THR A 12 30.40 -9.61 -27.63
C THR A 12 29.85 -10.98 -28.00
N LEU A 13 28.57 -11.01 -28.37
CA LEU A 13 27.91 -12.16 -28.97
C LEU A 13 28.56 -12.48 -30.34
N PRO A 14 28.39 -13.70 -30.87
CA PRO A 14 28.85 -14.05 -32.22
C PRO A 14 28.29 -13.13 -33.32
N THR A 15 27.19 -12.44 -33.04
CA THR A 15 26.55 -11.44 -33.92
C THR A 15 27.26 -10.09 -33.93
N GLY A 16 28.31 -9.90 -33.12
CA GLY A 16 29.05 -8.64 -32.98
C GLY A 16 28.41 -7.62 -32.03
N VAL A 17 27.25 -7.94 -31.46
CA VAL A 17 26.56 -7.09 -30.47
C VAL A 17 27.13 -7.33 -29.07
N SER A 18 27.23 -6.29 -28.25
CA SER A 18 27.62 -6.43 -26.84
C SER A 18 26.73 -7.41 -26.10
N ALA A 19 27.32 -8.36 -25.40
CA ALA A 19 26.60 -9.27 -24.51
C ALA A 19 26.02 -8.46 -23.34
N THR A 20 24.70 -8.46 -23.19
CA THR A 20 23.97 -7.79 -22.09
C THR A 20 24.16 -8.52 -20.76
N ASN A 21 24.29 -9.84 -20.82
CA ASN A 21 24.41 -10.75 -19.70
C ASN A 21 25.85 -11.28 -19.61
N ARG A 22 26.63 -10.75 -18.65
CA ARG A 22 28.04 -11.11 -18.46
C ARG A 22 28.32 -11.52 -17.02
N LEU A 23 29.12 -12.56 -16.83
CA LEU A 23 29.67 -12.95 -15.53
C LEU A 23 30.74 -11.94 -15.06
N PRO A 24 31.04 -11.85 -13.76
CA PRO A 24 32.08 -10.96 -13.26
C PRO A 24 33.48 -11.31 -13.80
N PHE A 25 33.72 -12.60 -14.06
CA PHE A 25 34.92 -13.14 -14.70
C PHE A 25 34.61 -14.46 -15.39
N ASP A 26 35.43 -14.86 -16.37
CA ASP A 26 35.34 -16.18 -17.01
C ASP A 26 35.99 -17.24 -16.09
N PRO A 27 35.23 -18.22 -15.57
CA PRO A 27 35.76 -19.24 -14.67
C PRO A 27 36.80 -20.15 -15.33
N GLY A 28 36.83 -20.25 -16.67
CA GLY A 28 37.83 -20.99 -17.43
C GLY A 28 39.12 -20.21 -17.75
N TRP A 29 39.23 -18.96 -17.27
CA TRP A 29 40.39 -18.11 -17.57
C TRP A 29 41.55 -18.40 -16.62
N ASN A 30 42.50 -19.23 -17.08
CA ASN A 30 43.68 -19.63 -16.31
C ASN A 30 44.67 -18.49 -16.02
N SER A 31 44.55 -17.35 -16.69
CA SER A 31 45.43 -16.18 -16.51
C SER A 31 44.74 -15.07 -15.73
N TYR A 32 43.89 -15.43 -14.76
CA TYR A 32 43.14 -14.49 -13.95
C TYR A 32 44.06 -13.43 -13.33
N ALA A 33 43.66 -12.17 -13.47
CA ALA A 33 44.38 -11.03 -12.94
C ALA A 33 43.39 -9.93 -12.54
N VAL A 34 43.60 -9.33 -11.37
CA VAL A 34 42.79 -8.21 -10.85
C VAL A 34 43.36 -6.86 -11.29
N SER A 35 44.67 -6.80 -11.53
CA SER A 35 45.43 -5.67 -12.06
C SER A 35 46.54 -6.18 -12.99
N ASN A 36 47.42 -5.30 -13.48
CA ASN A 36 48.60 -5.71 -14.26
C ASN A 36 49.60 -6.59 -13.46
N ASP A 37 49.38 -6.76 -12.15
CA ASP A 37 50.20 -7.60 -11.28
C ASP A 37 49.54 -8.98 -11.13
N LEU A 38 50.21 -10.01 -11.64
CA LEU A 38 49.72 -11.40 -11.72
C LEU A 38 49.64 -12.13 -10.36
N GLU A 39 50.07 -11.52 -9.25
CA GLU A 39 50.38 -12.22 -7.99
C GLU A 39 49.60 -11.71 -6.76
N VAL A 40 48.68 -10.76 -6.91
CA VAL A 40 48.07 -10.07 -5.75
C VAL A 40 46.82 -10.76 -5.21
N ASP A 41 45.99 -11.35 -6.08
CA ASP A 41 44.71 -11.95 -5.70
C ASP A 41 44.18 -12.89 -6.78
N MET A 42 43.27 -13.80 -6.41
CA MET A 42 42.62 -14.74 -7.32
C MET A 42 41.09 -14.70 -7.13
N ALA A 43 40.33 -15.37 -7.99
CA ALA A 43 38.88 -15.45 -7.80
C ALA A 43 38.49 -16.47 -6.72
N ALA A 44 37.27 -16.39 -6.22
CA ALA A 44 36.64 -17.47 -5.47
C ALA A 44 35.23 -17.77 -5.98
N MET A 45 34.80 -19.02 -5.91
CA MET A 45 33.44 -19.44 -6.26
C MET A 45 32.86 -20.31 -5.16
N PHE A 46 31.61 -20.05 -4.79
CA PHE A 46 30.82 -20.89 -3.90
C PHE A 46 29.90 -21.72 -4.79
N VAL A 47 30.17 -23.01 -4.95
CA VAL A 47 29.47 -23.86 -5.92
C VAL A 47 28.52 -24.77 -5.17
N PRO A 48 27.21 -24.56 -5.25
CA PRO A 48 26.24 -25.44 -4.61
C PRO A 48 26.31 -26.85 -5.20
N THR A 49 26.11 -27.86 -4.36
CA THR A 49 25.91 -29.24 -4.82
C THR A 49 24.62 -29.37 -5.62
N ASP A 50 24.52 -30.41 -6.44
CA ASP A 50 23.30 -30.73 -7.18
C ASP A 50 22.10 -30.88 -6.24
N GLU A 51 22.31 -31.49 -5.07
CA GLU A 51 21.30 -31.62 -4.00
C GLU A 51 20.85 -30.24 -3.50
N ALA A 52 21.78 -29.34 -3.17
CA ALA A 52 21.45 -27.98 -2.73
C ALA A 52 20.69 -27.17 -3.80
N MET A 53 21.07 -27.32 -5.07
CA MET A 53 20.38 -26.68 -6.21
C MET A 53 18.95 -27.19 -6.36
N GLN A 54 18.75 -28.50 -6.21
CA GLN A 54 17.43 -29.12 -6.30
C GLN A 54 16.55 -28.76 -5.10
N ASP A 55 17.12 -28.73 -3.90
CA ASP A 55 16.44 -28.34 -2.67
C ASP A 55 15.97 -26.89 -2.72
N TYR A 56 16.81 -25.97 -3.22
CA TYR A 56 16.37 -24.59 -3.43
C TYR A 56 15.21 -24.52 -4.41
N LEU A 57 15.31 -25.20 -5.56
CA LEU A 57 14.26 -25.14 -6.57
C LEU A 57 12.93 -25.66 -6.02
N ASN A 58 12.97 -26.73 -5.21
CA ASN A 58 11.84 -27.34 -4.51
C ASN A 58 11.37 -26.58 -3.24
N SER A 59 12.10 -25.56 -2.81
CA SER A 59 11.76 -24.77 -1.61
C SER A 59 10.60 -23.80 -1.88
N PRO A 60 9.94 -23.25 -0.83
CA PRO A 60 8.95 -22.19 -0.99
C PRO A 60 9.48 -20.96 -1.75
N MET A 61 10.77 -20.63 -1.60
CA MET A 61 11.41 -19.50 -2.27
C MET A 61 11.72 -19.80 -3.75
N GLY A 62 12.05 -21.04 -4.08
CA GLY A 62 12.31 -21.48 -5.46
C GLY A 62 11.04 -21.86 -6.24
N LYS A 63 9.90 -22.04 -5.56
CA LYS A 63 8.63 -22.48 -6.13
C LYS A 63 8.27 -21.80 -7.45
N ILE A 64 8.36 -20.47 -7.54
CA ILE A 64 7.98 -19.74 -8.77
C ILE A 64 8.90 -20.08 -9.96
N LEU A 65 10.20 -20.31 -9.72
CA LEU A 65 11.12 -20.76 -10.75
C LEU A 65 10.81 -22.20 -11.16
N GLY A 66 10.59 -23.06 -10.17
CA GLY A 66 10.22 -24.46 -10.39
C GLY A 66 8.97 -24.59 -11.24
N GLU A 67 7.88 -23.92 -10.85
CA GLU A 67 6.61 -23.96 -11.59
C GLU A 67 6.72 -23.35 -13.00
N ARG A 68 7.48 -22.26 -13.16
CA ARG A 68 7.62 -21.58 -14.46
C ARG A 68 8.47 -22.36 -15.47
N PHE A 69 9.43 -23.14 -14.99
CA PHE A 69 10.45 -23.80 -15.81
C PHE A 69 10.50 -25.32 -15.58
N ASP A 70 9.38 -25.93 -15.20
CA ASP A 70 9.21 -27.37 -15.03
C ASP A 70 10.22 -28.03 -14.08
N TRP A 71 10.63 -27.32 -13.02
CA TRP A 71 11.59 -27.77 -12.01
C TRP A 71 12.94 -28.21 -12.61
N ASP A 72 13.34 -27.56 -13.71
CA ASP A 72 14.55 -27.88 -14.47
C ASP A 72 15.40 -26.62 -14.70
N TRP A 73 16.63 -26.63 -14.18
CA TRP A 73 17.58 -25.53 -14.32
C TRP A 73 17.97 -25.25 -15.78
N GLU A 74 17.99 -26.27 -16.65
CA GLU A 74 18.35 -26.13 -18.07
C GLU A 74 17.29 -25.35 -18.86
N LYS A 75 16.06 -25.26 -18.33
CA LYS A 75 14.97 -24.51 -18.94
C LYS A 75 14.92 -23.05 -18.49
N ILE A 76 15.72 -22.66 -17.50
CA ILE A 76 15.75 -21.29 -16.98
C ILE A 76 16.59 -20.42 -17.93
N PRO A 77 16.02 -19.34 -18.48
CA PRO A 77 16.74 -18.41 -19.36
C PRO A 77 17.99 -17.79 -18.72
N ASP A 78 18.98 -17.49 -19.55
CA ASP A 78 20.25 -16.87 -19.14
C ASP A 78 20.06 -15.60 -18.31
N ASP A 79 19.08 -14.74 -18.65
CA ASP A 79 18.81 -13.51 -17.92
C ASP A 79 18.27 -13.73 -16.49
N ILE A 80 17.70 -14.89 -16.21
CA ILE A 80 17.17 -15.28 -14.91
C ILE A 80 18.20 -16.09 -14.10
N VAL A 81 18.96 -16.99 -14.74
CA VAL A 81 19.97 -17.78 -14.01
C VAL A 81 21.23 -16.97 -13.72
N LEU A 82 21.57 -15.96 -14.53
CA LEU A 82 22.82 -15.22 -14.39
C LEU A 82 22.95 -14.46 -13.04
N PRO A 83 21.93 -13.72 -12.54
CA PRO A 83 22.00 -13.10 -11.22
C PRO A 83 22.33 -14.11 -10.11
N PHE A 84 21.80 -15.33 -10.24
CA PHE A 84 22.06 -16.43 -9.31
C PHE A 84 23.52 -16.88 -9.38
N ILE A 85 24.07 -17.11 -10.56
CA ILE A 85 25.48 -17.47 -10.74
C ILE A 85 26.40 -16.35 -10.23
N LYS A 86 26.09 -15.09 -10.53
CA LYS A 86 26.83 -13.92 -10.05
C LYS A 86 26.92 -13.85 -8.53
N ARG A 87 25.82 -14.19 -7.84
CA ARG A 87 25.78 -14.22 -6.37
C ARG A 87 26.76 -15.25 -5.80
N HIS A 88 27.15 -16.26 -6.56
CA HIS A 88 28.10 -17.30 -6.17
C HIS A 88 29.56 -17.03 -6.59
N MET A 89 29.84 -15.93 -7.30
CA MET A 89 31.18 -15.58 -7.81
C MET A 89 31.80 -14.40 -7.08
N ARG A 90 33.05 -14.52 -6.64
CA ARG A 90 33.83 -13.48 -5.98
C ARG A 90 35.08 -13.15 -6.76
N THR A 91 35.31 -11.87 -7.00
CA THR A 91 36.50 -11.38 -7.72
C THR A 91 37.77 -11.34 -6.86
N SER A 92 37.67 -11.69 -5.58
CA SER A 92 38.77 -11.68 -4.62
C SER A 92 38.67 -12.86 -3.67
N PHE A 93 39.71 -13.68 -3.64
CA PHE A 93 39.85 -14.79 -2.71
C PHE A 93 40.25 -14.30 -1.33
N VAL A 94 41.12 -13.28 -1.26
CA VAL A 94 41.54 -12.68 0.02
C VAL A 94 40.34 -12.12 0.81
N GLU A 95 39.33 -11.60 0.11
CA GLU A 95 38.06 -11.15 0.71
C GLU A 95 37.04 -12.28 0.94
N SER A 96 37.35 -13.49 0.46
CA SER A 96 36.48 -14.67 0.52
C SER A 96 37.09 -15.84 1.30
N VAL A 97 38.04 -15.56 2.20
CA VAL A 97 38.58 -16.58 3.12
C VAL A 97 37.58 -16.90 4.24
N PRO A 98 37.63 -18.09 4.86
CA PRO A 98 36.69 -18.49 5.92
C PRO A 98 36.54 -17.49 7.08
N SER A 99 37.62 -16.82 7.47
CA SER A 99 37.60 -15.79 8.52
C SER A 99 36.85 -14.51 8.15
N ARG A 100 36.50 -14.33 6.87
CA ARG A 100 35.78 -13.18 6.31
C ARG A 100 34.38 -13.49 5.83
N PHE A 101 33.94 -14.75 5.84
CA PHE A 101 32.59 -15.14 5.38
C PHE A 101 31.47 -14.28 5.99
N SER A 102 31.57 -13.94 7.28
CA SER A 102 30.59 -13.10 7.97
C SER A 102 30.49 -11.65 7.46
N LYS A 103 31.52 -11.16 6.75
CA LYS A 103 31.62 -9.81 6.20
C LYS A 103 31.37 -9.74 4.69
N MET A 104 31.16 -10.88 4.04
CA MET A 104 30.96 -10.93 2.61
C MET A 104 29.61 -10.32 2.21
N VAL A 105 29.62 -9.54 1.13
CA VAL A 105 28.44 -8.91 0.52
C VAL A 105 28.45 -9.10 -1.01
N ASP A 106 27.29 -8.96 -1.68
CA ASP A 106 27.23 -8.83 -3.15
C ASP A 106 27.53 -7.39 -3.60
N ALA A 107 27.40 -7.18 -4.92
CA ALA A 107 27.56 -5.87 -5.54
C ALA A 107 26.52 -4.85 -5.05
N GLU A 108 25.38 -5.32 -4.55
CA GLU A 108 24.28 -4.53 -3.99
C GLU A 108 24.42 -4.33 -2.47
N ASN A 109 25.55 -4.73 -1.87
CA ASN A 109 25.84 -4.68 -0.43
C ASN A 109 24.94 -5.54 0.48
N TYR A 110 24.23 -6.52 -0.07
CA TYR A 110 23.52 -7.51 0.74
C TYR A 110 24.49 -8.58 1.23
N ARG A 111 24.43 -8.87 2.53
CA ARG A 111 25.22 -9.93 3.17
C ARG A 111 25.02 -11.26 2.43
N MET A 112 26.12 -11.97 2.19
CA MET A 112 26.08 -13.37 1.77
C MET A 112 26.06 -14.25 3.03
N PRO A 113 25.04 -15.09 3.24
CA PRO A 113 24.93 -15.91 4.45
C PRO A 113 25.78 -17.18 4.36
N VAL A 114 27.07 -17.04 4.04
CA VAL A 114 28.01 -18.16 3.99
C VAL A 114 28.49 -18.48 5.40
N GLU A 115 28.51 -19.76 5.74
CA GLU A 115 29.04 -20.28 7.00
C GLU A 115 30.05 -21.40 6.75
N ASN A 116 30.97 -21.63 7.68
CA ASN A 116 31.94 -22.73 7.55
C ASN A 116 31.26 -24.10 7.48
N SER A 117 30.14 -24.26 8.19
CA SER A 117 29.27 -25.43 8.17
C SER A 117 28.65 -25.69 6.80
N HIS A 118 28.56 -24.68 5.93
CA HIS A 118 28.01 -24.84 4.60
C HIS A 118 29.04 -25.43 3.61
N ILE A 119 30.33 -25.46 3.97
CA ILE A 119 31.41 -25.87 3.06
C ILE A 119 31.68 -27.36 3.21
N GLU A 120 31.40 -28.13 2.18
CA GLU A 120 31.64 -29.56 2.16
C GLU A 120 33.07 -29.88 1.71
N GLN A 121 33.54 -29.19 0.67
CA GLN A 121 34.82 -29.44 0.03
C GLN A 121 35.42 -28.15 -0.53
N THR A 122 36.73 -28.17 -0.72
CA THR A 122 37.47 -27.04 -1.29
C THR A 122 38.42 -27.52 -2.38
N TYR A 123 38.51 -26.77 -3.48
CA TYR A 123 39.45 -27.02 -4.56
C TYR A 123 40.21 -25.75 -4.91
N THR A 124 41.53 -25.82 -4.91
CA THR A 124 42.38 -24.72 -5.37
C THR A 124 42.74 -24.95 -6.83
N GLY A 125 42.32 -24.05 -7.70
CA GLY A 125 42.70 -24.00 -9.11
C GLY A 125 43.82 -22.99 -9.36
N VAL A 126 44.32 -22.97 -10.59
CA VAL A 126 45.36 -22.01 -11.02
C VAL A 126 44.88 -20.56 -11.04
N ASN A 127 43.56 -20.35 -11.04
CA ASN A 127 42.91 -19.05 -11.18
C ASN A 127 41.95 -18.70 -10.03
N GLY A 128 41.87 -19.54 -8.98
CA GLY A 128 40.98 -19.26 -7.87
C GLY A 128 40.70 -20.43 -6.93
N GLN A 129 39.88 -20.14 -5.92
CA GLN A 129 39.39 -21.10 -4.93
C GLN A 129 37.93 -21.47 -5.22
N VAL A 130 37.63 -22.76 -5.23
CA VAL A 130 36.26 -23.28 -5.23
C VAL A 130 35.91 -23.77 -3.84
N TYR A 131 34.77 -23.34 -3.34
CA TYR A 131 34.12 -23.81 -2.13
C TYR A 131 32.85 -24.56 -2.54
N VAL A 132 32.85 -25.88 -2.47
CA VAL A 132 31.63 -26.67 -2.69
C VAL A 132 30.76 -26.54 -1.46
N THR A 133 29.48 -26.24 -1.65
CA THR A 133 28.57 -25.91 -0.57
C THR A 133 27.25 -26.68 -0.66
N ASN A 134 26.73 -27.10 0.49
CA ASN A 134 25.39 -27.69 0.60
C ASN A 134 24.26 -26.65 0.69
N ASN A 135 24.57 -25.37 0.45
CA ASN A 135 23.61 -24.28 0.49
C ASN A 135 23.65 -23.47 -0.80
N VAL A 136 22.48 -23.01 -1.21
CA VAL A 136 22.30 -22.02 -2.28
C VAL A 136 22.22 -20.62 -1.66
N TYR A 137 22.91 -19.65 -2.28
CA TYR A 137 22.85 -18.23 -1.93
C TYR A 137 22.12 -17.44 -3.02
N PRO A 138 20.78 -17.37 -3.01
CA PRO A 138 20.03 -16.65 -4.04
C PRO A 138 20.20 -15.12 -3.89
N PRO A 139 20.02 -14.34 -4.96
CA PRO A 139 19.94 -12.89 -4.87
C PRO A 139 18.68 -12.47 -4.10
N VAL A 140 18.71 -11.30 -3.47
CA VAL A 140 17.59 -10.80 -2.64
C VAL A 140 16.28 -10.70 -3.44
N ASP A 141 16.37 -10.28 -4.70
CA ASP A 141 15.24 -10.24 -5.64
C ASP A 141 14.49 -11.58 -5.75
N TYR A 142 15.11 -12.71 -5.41
CA TYR A 142 14.58 -14.06 -5.64
C TYR A 142 14.04 -14.71 -4.36
N ILE A 143 14.29 -14.09 -3.21
CA ILE A 143 13.81 -14.55 -1.90
C ILE A 143 12.88 -13.56 -1.21
N SER A 144 12.78 -12.33 -1.70
CA SER A 144 11.85 -11.33 -1.19
C SER A 144 10.47 -11.45 -1.84
N VAL A 145 9.44 -10.85 -1.25
CA VAL A 145 8.07 -10.76 -1.82
C VAL A 145 8.02 -10.13 -3.22
N PHE A 146 9.09 -9.50 -3.70
CA PHE A 146 9.15 -9.07 -5.09
C PHE A 146 9.37 -10.25 -6.06
N SER A 147 10.01 -11.35 -5.62
CA SER A 147 10.39 -12.51 -6.42
C SER A 147 9.25 -13.06 -7.29
N PRO A 148 8.04 -13.35 -6.75
CA PRO A 148 6.95 -13.88 -7.58
C PRO A 148 6.49 -12.90 -8.66
N VAL A 149 6.54 -11.59 -8.37
CA VAL A 149 6.15 -10.53 -9.33
C VAL A 149 7.21 -10.34 -10.40
N LEU A 150 8.48 -10.45 -10.03
CA LEU A 150 9.63 -10.35 -10.94
C LEU A 150 9.66 -11.50 -11.94
N LEU A 151 9.36 -12.70 -11.45
CA LEU A 151 9.55 -13.98 -12.15
C LEU A 151 8.28 -14.54 -12.78
N SER A 152 7.09 -14.03 -12.47
CA SER A 152 5.87 -14.45 -13.16
C SER A 152 5.77 -13.87 -14.58
N ARG A 153 5.15 -14.63 -15.49
CA ARG A 153 4.82 -14.15 -16.84
C ARG A 153 3.57 -13.26 -16.87
N ASN A 154 2.77 -13.32 -15.80
CA ASN A 154 1.43 -12.77 -15.73
C ASN A 154 1.35 -11.55 -14.81
N THR A 155 2.46 -10.91 -14.48
CA THR A 155 2.50 -9.75 -13.58
C THR A 155 3.33 -8.60 -14.15
N LYS A 156 3.41 -8.48 -15.49
CA LYS A 156 4.26 -7.52 -16.19
C LYS A 156 3.87 -6.08 -15.89
N VAL A 157 2.58 -5.79 -15.69
CA VAL A 157 2.10 -4.45 -15.31
C VAL A 157 2.62 -4.07 -13.92
N MET A 158 2.47 -4.95 -12.93
CA MET A 158 2.89 -4.68 -11.55
C MET A 158 4.40 -4.74 -11.39
N LYS A 159 5.10 -5.61 -12.12
CA LYS A 159 6.55 -5.59 -12.24
C LYS A 159 7.04 -4.23 -12.74
N TRP A 160 6.46 -3.74 -13.84
CA TRP A 160 6.80 -2.42 -14.38
C TRP A 160 6.59 -1.32 -13.35
N ALA A 161 5.48 -1.35 -12.59
CA ALA A 161 5.18 -0.36 -11.55
C ALA A 161 6.20 -0.37 -10.39
N ILE A 162 6.65 -1.55 -9.97
CA ILE A 162 7.64 -1.74 -8.89
C ILE A 162 9.05 -1.29 -9.33
N GLU A 163 9.38 -1.49 -10.61
CA GLU A 163 10.68 -1.17 -11.19
C GLU A 163 10.81 0.29 -11.67
N ILE A 164 9.76 1.12 -11.56
CA ILE A 164 9.83 2.55 -11.87
C ILE A 164 10.92 3.20 -11.04
N THR A 165 11.90 3.82 -11.71
CA THR A 165 12.98 4.57 -11.08
C THR A 165 12.60 6.03 -10.87
N GLU A 166 13.01 6.59 -9.73
CA GLU A 166 13.05 8.02 -9.48
C GLU A 166 14.48 8.53 -9.43
N THR A 167 14.64 9.84 -9.60
CA THR A 167 15.92 10.52 -9.45
C THR A 167 15.99 11.12 -8.05
N SER A 168 17.02 10.74 -7.29
CA SER A 168 17.31 11.28 -5.97
C SER A 168 17.59 12.78 -6.05
N ALA A 169 16.89 13.56 -5.22
CA ALA A 169 17.09 15.01 -5.13
C ALA A 169 18.48 15.39 -4.56
N TYR A 170 19.15 14.46 -3.86
CA TYR A 170 20.42 14.72 -3.19
C TYR A 170 21.63 14.50 -4.12
N ASP A 171 21.68 13.37 -4.81
CA ASP A 171 22.85 12.92 -5.60
C ASP A 171 22.54 12.60 -7.07
N GLN A 172 21.31 12.84 -7.53
CA GLN A 172 20.85 12.56 -8.90
C GLN A 172 20.91 11.08 -9.30
N SER A 173 21.14 10.16 -8.36
CA SER A 173 21.12 8.73 -8.61
C SER A 173 19.71 8.25 -8.96
N GLN A 174 19.61 7.23 -9.83
CA GLN A 174 18.34 6.56 -10.11
C GLN A 174 18.11 5.44 -9.11
N PHE A 175 16.91 5.38 -8.53
CA PHE A 175 16.53 4.31 -7.60
C PHE A 175 15.08 3.87 -7.83
N ALA A 176 14.81 2.58 -7.76
CA ALA A 176 13.46 2.03 -7.82
C ALA A 176 12.91 1.86 -6.40
N PHE A 177 12.12 2.83 -5.92
CA PHE A 177 11.65 2.89 -4.54
C PHE A 177 10.95 1.59 -4.09
N TYR A 178 9.96 1.13 -4.86
CA TYR A 178 9.19 -0.07 -4.50
C TYR A 178 10.02 -1.35 -4.56
N LYS A 179 10.94 -1.48 -5.52
CA LYS A 179 11.87 -2.60 -5.56
C LYS A 179 12.71 -2.65 -4.28
N LEU A 180 13.33 -1.54 -3.88
CA LEU A 180 14.13 -1.46 -2.65
C LEU A 180 13.28 -1.75 -1.41
N TYR A 181 12.07 -1.19 -1.34
CA TYR A 181 11.15 -1.39 -0.23
C TYR A 181 10.72 -2.85 -0.07
N LEU A 182 10.28 -3.50 -1.14
CA LEU A 182 9.81 -4.90 -1.12
C LEU A 182 10.96 -5.91 -0.97
N ASN A 183 12.18 -5.51 -1.28
CA ASN A 183 13.40 -6.31 -1.06
C ASN A 183 13.98 -6.19 0.35
N ALA A 184 13.44 -5.32 1.21
CA ALA A 184 13.96 -5.15 2.56
C ALA A 184 13.69 -6.41 3.40
N LEU A 185 14.71 -7.26 3.57
CA LEU A 185 14.61 -8.51 4.34
C LEU A 185 14.42 -8.30 5.86
N SER A 186 14.68 -7.09 6.35
CA SER A 186 14.47 -6.71 7.76
C SER A 186 13.00 -6.45 8.12
N SER A 187 12.11 -6.42 7.12
CA SER A 187 10.68 -6.17 7.29
C SER A 187 9.88 -7.34 6.73
N LEU A 188 8.69 -7.56 7.28
CA LEU A 188 7.79 -8.62 6.80
C LEU A 188 6.62 -8.01 6.04
N TYR A 189 6.26 -8.60 4.90
CA TYR A 189 5.19 -8.09 4.04
C TYR A 189 4.14 -9.15 3.71
N SER A 190 2.91 -8.72 3.53
CA SER A 190 1.88 -9.43 2.78
C SER A 190 1.56 -8.60 1.53
N LEU A 191 1.96 -9.10 0.36
CA LEU A 191 1.86 -8.40 -0.92
C LEU A 191 0.75 -9.03 -1.77
N PHE A 192 -0.25 -8.26 -2.16
CA PHE A 192 -1.34 -8.71 -3.02
C PHE A 192 -1.11 -8.20 -4.45
N ILE A 193 -1.15 -9.06 -5.46
CA ILE A 193 -0.82 -8.68 -6.84
C ILE A 193 -1.91 -9.17 -7.78
N PRO A 194 -2.70 -8.27 -8.39
CA PRO A 194 -3.55 -8.67 -9.49
C PRO A 194 -2.65 -9.10 -10.66
N THR A 195 -2.91 -10.28 -11.22
CA THR A 195 -2.24 -10.69 -12.46
C THR A 195 -2.76 -9.83 -13.62
N ASP A 196 -1.99 -9.75 -14.70
CA ASP A 196 -2.22 -8.87 -15.85
C ASP A 196 -3.61 -9.11 -16.47
N GLU A 197 -4.10 -10.35 -16.47
CA GLU A 197 -5.43 -10.71 -17.00
C GLU A 197 -6.59 -10.16 -16.16
N TYR A 198 -6.36 -9.88 -14.87
CA TYR A 198 -7.37 -9.36 -13.95
C TYR A 198 -7.29 -7.84 -13.77
N PHE A 199 -6.35 -7.17 -14.45
CA PHE A 199 -6.20 -5.71 -14.40
C PHE A 199 -7.19 -4.97 -15.32
N GLU A 200 -8.44 -5.42 -15.33
CA GLU A 200 -9.47 -4.99 -16.27
C GLU A 200 -10.50 -4.02 -15.69
N GLN A 201 -10.63 -3.91 -14.38
CA GLN A 201 -11.72 -3.15 -13.75
C GLN A 201 -11.24 -2.46 -12.47
N PHE A 202 -10.32 -1.50 -12.61
CA PHE A 202 -9.99 -0.59 -11.51
C PHE A 202 -10.77 0.72 -11.67
N ILE A 203 -11.63 1.04 -10.71
CA ILE A 203 -12.39 2.30 -10.71
C ILE A 203 -11.47 3.42 -10.22
N ASP A 204 -11.28 4.44 -11.07
CA ASP A 204 -10.42 5.57 -10.75
C ASP A 204 -11.14 6.54 -9.79
N PRO A 205 -10.55 6.90 -8.62
CA PRO A 205 -11.20 7.80 -7.66
C PRO A 205 -11.52 9.19 -8.22
N ILE A 206 -10.67 9.73 -9.09
CA ILE A 206 -10.90 11.05 -9.70
C ILE A 206 -12.05 10.96 -10.70
N ALA A 207 -12.03 9.97 -11.60
CA ALA A 207 -13.13 9.75 -12.54
C ALA A 207 -14.44 9.44 -11.80
N TRP A 208 -14.39 8.68 -10.70
CA TRP A 208 -15.55 8.37 -9.88
C TRP A 208 -16.21 9.65 -9.33
N GLY A 209 -15.44 10.67 -8.96
CA GLY A 209 -16.01 11.95 -8.52
C GLY A 209 -16.57 12.82 -9.65
N GLN A 210 -16.27 12.51 -10.91
CA GLN A 210 -16.71 13.28 -12.07
C GLN A 210 -18.11 12.87 -12.58
N ASP A 211 -18.65 13.70 -13.47
CA ASP A 211 -19.93 13.46 -14.16
C ASP A 211 -19.89 12.23 -15.08
N VAL A 212 -18.70 11.88 -15.59
CA VAL A 212 -18.47 10.69 -16.41
C VAL A 212 -17.50 9.75 -15.66
N PRO A 213 -18.04 8.82 -14.85
CA PRO A 213 -17.24 7.83 -14.15
C PRO A 213 -16.54 6.88 -15.12
N ALA A 214 -15.41 6.33 -14.69
CA ALA A 214 -14.65 5.39 -15.51
C ALA A 214 -13.91 4.32 -14.72
N VAL A 215 -13.67 3.22 -15.43
CA VAL A 215 -12.69 2.20 -15.06
C VAL A 215 -11.46 2.33 -15.95
N ILE A 216 -10.32 1.94 -15.40
CA ILE A 216 -9.03 1.90 -16.08
C ILE A 216 -8.59 0.44 -16.24
N LYS A 217 -8.29 0.06 -17.48
CA LYS A 217 -7.64 -1.22 -17.81
C LYS A 217 -6.16 -0.98 -18.06
N TYR A 218 -5.29 -1.64 -17.33
CA TYR A 218 -3.83 -1.54 -17.54
C TYR A 218 -3.35 -2.72 -18.36
N LYS A 219 -2.46 -2.46 -19.31
CA LYS A 219 -1.91 -3.50 -20.19
C LYS A 219 -0.43 -3.28 -20.39
N TYR A 220 0.30 -4.38 -20.45
CA TYR A 220 1.69 -4.37 -20.88
C TYR A 220 1.75 -4.50 -22.42
N ASN A 221 2.44 -3.56 -23.05
CA ASN A 221 2.70 -3.59 -24.47
C ASN A 221 4.03 -4.29 -24.77
N GLU A 222 3.94 -5.49 -25.34
CA GLU A 222 5.10 -6.32 -25.68
C GLU A 222 5.86 -5.84 -26.93
N VAL A 223 5.23 -5.01 -27.76
CA VAL A 223 5.78 -4.61 -29.05
C VAL A 223 5.73 -3.10 -29.20
N LYS A 224 6.87 -2.48 -29.51
CA LYS A 224 6.87 -1.05 -29.85
C LYS A 224 6.04 -0.82 -31.09
N THR A 225 5.02 0.03 -31.01
CA THR A 225 4.24 0.47 -32.16
C THR A 225 4.43 1.98 -32.34
N PRO A 226 4.04 2.56 -33.50
CA PRO A 226 4.07 4.02 -33.67
C PRO A 226 3.24 4.77 -32.63
N THR A 227 2.21 4.12 -32.08
CA THR A 227 1.26 4.71 -31.14
C THR A 227 1.51 4.30 -29.70
N LEU A 228 2.26 3.25 -29.41
CA LEU A 228 2.55 2.76 -28.06
C LEU A 228 4.04 2.40 -27.93
N ASN A 229 4.72 3.03 -26.97
CA ASN A 229 6.05 2.58 -26.58
C ASN A 229 6.00 1.20 -25.89
N ILE A 230 7.13 0.50 -25.81
CA ILE A 230 7.25 -0.72 -24.99
C ILE A 230 7.05 -0.31 -23.51
N GLY A 231 6.25 -1.08 -22.78
CA GLY A 231 5.94 -0.82 -21.38
C GLY A 231 4.43 -0.82 -21.11
N VAL A 232 4.01 -0.17 -20.02
CA VAL A 232 2.60 -0.14 -19.62
C VAL A 232 1.85 1.01 -20.26
N TYR A 233 0.61 0.77 -20.65
CA TYR A 233 -0.37 1.78 -21.01
C TYR A 233 -1.71 1.48 -20.36
N ALA A 234 -2.60 2.46 -20.34
CA ALA A 234 -3.94 2.31 -19.81
C ALA A 234 -5.00 2.62 -20.87
N THR A 235 -6.11 1.89 -20.85
CA THR A 235 -7.31 2.19 -21.65
C THR A 235 -8.44 2.54 -20.71
N VAL A 236 -9.13 3.65 -20.98
CA VAL A 236 -10.20 4.17 -20.13
C VAL A 236 -11.54 3.81 -20.73
N TYR A 237 -12.48 3.36 -19.90
CA TYR A 237 -13.83 2.98 -20.30
C TYR A 237 -14.85 3.69 -19.41
N LYS A 238 -15.97 4.12 -19.98
CA LYS A 238 -17.08 4.69 -19.19
C LYS A 238 -17.59 3.64 -18.20
N TYR A 239 -18.09 4.10 -17.07
CA TYR A 239 -18.62 3.25 -16.03
C TYR A 239 -19.95 3.79 -15.51
N ASP A 240 -20.94 2.91 -15.41
CA ASP A 240 -22.24 3.23 -14.85
C ASP A 240 -22.30 2.81 -13.38
N LYS A 241 -22.44 3.80 -12.49
CA LYS A 241 -22.51 3.61 -11.03
C LYS A 241 -23.76 2.88 -10.57
N THR A 242 -24.83 2.92 -11.35
CA THR A 242 -26.14 2.37 -10.99
C THR A 242 -26.21 0.89 -11.33
N THR A 243 -25.75 0.54 -12.54
CA THR A 243 -25.79 -0.85 -13.03
C THR A 243 -24.51 -1.62 -12.70
N ASN A 244 -23.44 -0.95 -12.28
CA ASN A 244 -22.11 -1.54 -12.06
C ASN A 244 -21.57 -2.20 -13.34
N THR A 245 -21.68 -1.48 -14.47
CA THR A 245 -21.27 -2.00 -15.79
C THR A 245 -20.26 -1.10 -16.48
N VAL A 246 -19.30 -1.73 -17.16
CA VAL A 246 -18.30 -1.08 -18.01
C VAL A 246 -18.90 -0.86 -19.40
N GLY A 247 -18.89 0.39 -19.86
CA GLY A 247 -19.34 0.80 -21.20
C GLY A 247 -18.19 0.88 -22.21
N ASP A 248 -18.33 1.76 -23.20
CA ASP A 248 -17.36 1.91 -24.29
C ASP A 248 -16.04 2.57 -23.84
N SER A 249 -14.97 2.27 -24.60
CA SER A 249 -13.68 2.93 -24.43
C SER A 249 -13.75 4.40 -24.85
N VAL A 250 -13.13 5.27 -24.07
CA VAL A 250 -13.08 6.72 -24.31
C VAL A 250 -11.68 7.24 -24.59
N GLY A 251 -10.64 6.42 -24.38
CA GLY A 251 -9.28 6.84 -24.68
C GLY A 251 -8.20 5.90 -24.19
N VAL A 252 -6.97 6.20 -24.64
CA VAL A 252 -5.74 5.50 -24.27
C VAL A 252 -4.80 6.50 -23.59
N ILE A 253 -4.24 6.12 -22.45
CA ILE A 253 -3.31 6.93 -21.66
C ILE A 253 -1.92 6.28 -21.67
N GLN A 254 -0.93 7.08 -22.05
CA GLN A 254 0.50 6.73 -22.05
C GLN A 254 1.34 7.72 -21.23
N ASN A 255 0.68 8.68 -20.56
CA ASN A 255 1.39 9.65 -19.75
C ASN A 255 2.06 8.92 -18.58
N ALA A 256 3.40 8.91 -18.57
CA ALA A 256 4.17 8.16 -17.58
C ALA A 256 3.93 8.64 -16.14
N ALA A 257 3.72 9.96 -15.93
CA ALA A 257 3.42 10.50 -14.62
C ALA A 257 2.05 10.04 -14.09
N PHE A 258 1.03 10.00 -14.95
CA PHE A 258 -0.29 9.46 -14.62
C PHE A 258 -0.22 7.96 -14.29
N LEU A 259 0.40 7.17 -15.17
CA LEU A 259 0.51 5.71 -15.00
C LEU A 259 1.25 5.38 -13.70
N LYS A 260 2.37 6.05 -13.45
CA LYS A 260 3.11 5.96 -12.19
C LYS A 260 2.21 6.31 -11.01
N ASN A 261 1.57 7.49 -11.03
CA ASN A 261 0.73 7.94 -9.91
C ASN A 261 -0.36 6.92 -9.58
N ARG A 262 -1.09 6.41 -10.57
CA ARG A 262 -2.17 5.46 -10.32
C ARG A 262 -1.69 4.06 -9.94
N LEU A 263 -0.69 3.51 -10.61
CA LEU A 263 -0.16 2.19 -10.26
C LEU A 263 0.54 2.19 -8.89
N TRP A 264 1.17 3.30 -8.50
CA TRP A 264 1.72 3.45 -7.15
C TRP A 264 0.62 3.58 -6.09
N ASN A 265 -0.47 4.31 -6.37
CA ASN A 265 -1.65 4.32 -5.48
C ASN A 265 -2.26 2.91 -5.33
N ILE A 266 -2.28 2.12 -6.40
CA ILE A 266 -2.72 0.71 -6.33
C ILE A 266 -1.75 -0.09 -5.46
N LEU A 267 -0.44 -0.03 -5.71
CA LEU A 267 0.58 -0.70 -4.89
C LEU A 267 0.47 -0.33 -3.40
N ASP A 268 0.25 0.94 -3.08
CA ASP A 268 0.05 1.42 -1.72
C ASP A 268 -1.13 0.70 -1.02
N GLY A 269 -2.23 0.46 -1.73
CA GLY A 269 -3.39 -0.31 -1.25
C GLY A 269 -3.24 -1.84 -1.29
N HIS A 270 -2.11 -2.35 -1.79
CA HIS A 270 -1.87 -3.78 -2.02
C HIS A 270 -0.71 -4.35 -1.18
N VAL A 271 -0.13 -3.54 -0.30
CA VAL A 271 0.96 -3.95 0.58
C VAL A 271 0.51 -3.80 2.03
N VAL A 272 0.54 -4.88 2.81
CA VAL A 272 0.43 -4.83 4.27
C VAL A 272 1.80 -5.11 4.88
N VAL A 273 2.22 -4.25 5.81
CA VAL A 273 3.44 -4.50 6.61
C VAL A 273 3.07 -5.46 7.74
N GLY A 274 3.54 -6.69 7.66
CA GLY A 274 3.23 -7.79 8.57
C GLY A 274 2.49 -8.96 7.91
N LYS A 275 1.98 -9.88 8.74
CA LYS A 275 1.21 -11.06 8.31
C LYS A 275 -0.29 -10.77 8.32
N VAL A 276 -1.00 -11.25 7.32
CA VAL A 276 -2.47 -11.22 7.22
C VAL A 276 -3.15 -12.53 7.62
N GLU A 277 -2.40 -13.61 7.80
CA GLU A 277 -2.92 -14.90 8.30
C GLU A 277 -2.65 -15.04 9.81
N ASN A 278 -3.15 -14.09 10.62
CA ASN A 278 -2.93 -14.06 12.07
C ASN A 278 -4.22 -14.02 12.92
N GLY A 279 -5.37 -14.32 12.30
CA GLY A 279 -6.67 -14.36 12.97
C GLY A 279 -7.38 -13.01 13.10
N ARG A 280 -6.80 -11.93 12.57
CA ARG A 280 -7.48 -10.63 12.43
C ARG A 280 -8.18 -10.56 11.07
N ASN A 281 -9.22 -9.74 10.96
CA ASN A 281 -9.92 -9.54 9.68
C ASN A 281 -9.60 -8.21 9.01
N TYR A 282 -9.40 -7.12 9.75
CA TYR A 282 -9.06 -5.82 9.16
C TYR A 282 -7.56 -5.51 9.26
N TYR A 283 -7.02 -4.96 8.17
CA TYR A 283 -5.62 -4.58 8.05
C TYR A 283 -5.50 -3.20 7.42
N VAL A 284 -4.40 -2.54 7.77
CA VAL A 284 -4.00 -1.26 7.20
C VAL A 284 -2.87 -1.52 6.22
N THR A 285 -3.05 -1.04 5.00
CA THR A 285 -2.04 -1.14 3.95
C THR A 285 -1.01 -0.01 4.09
N LYS A 286 0.07 -0.08 3.31
CA LYS A 286 1.09 0.97 3.20
C LYS A 286 0.46 2.35 2.86
N GLY A 287 -0.58 2.35 2.03
CA GLY A 287 -1.34 3.55 1.63
C GLY A 287 -2.32 4.07 2.67
N ASN A 288 -2.36 3.47 3.86
CA ASN A 288 -3.41 3.65 4.86
C ASN A 288 -4.80 3.23 4.39
N ASP A 289 -4.92 2.42 3.34
CA ASP A 289 -6.19 1.77 2.99
C ASP A 289 -6.57 0.73 4.04
N ILE A 290 -7.86 0.67 4.35
CA ILE A 290 -8.43 -0.39 5.16
C ILE A 290 -8.88 -1.50 4.21
N ILE A 291 -8.34 -2.70 4.44
CA ILE A 291 -8.77 -3.92 3.76
C ILE A 291 -9.29 -4.92 4.78
N ARG A 292 -10.24 -5.74 4.35
CA ARG A 292 -10.66 -6.93 5.08
C ARG A 292 -10.06 -8.17 4.43
N VAL A 293 -9.50 -9.05 5.22
CA VAL A 293 -8.94 -10.34 4.83
C VAL A 293 -9.68 -11.43 5.60
N ASP A 294 -10.09 -12.48 4.89
CA ASP A 294 -10.73 -13.65 5.49
C ASP A 294 -10.13 -14.92 4.87
N GLY A 295 -9.97 -15.98 5.66
CA GLY A 295 -9.38 -17.24 5.20
C GLY A 295 -7.86 -17.28 5.23
N SER A 296 -7.27 -18.23 4.49
CA SER A 296 -5.81 -18.44 4.42
C SER A 296 -5.43 -19.18 3.13
N GLY A 297 -4.16 -19.07 2.72
CA GLY A 297 -3.67 -19.71 1.52
C GLY A 297 -4.45 -19.29 0.27
N THR A 298 -4.77 -20.24 -0.61
CA THR A 298 -5.61 -19.99 -1.80
C THR A 298 -7.10 -19.85 -1.47
N GLY A 299 -7.51 -20.19 -0.24
CA GLY A 299 -8.86 -19.88 0.26
C GLY A 299 -8.97 -18.48 0.85
N LEU A 300 -7.88 -17.70 0.86
CA LEU A 300 -7.87 -16.34 1.33
C LEU A 300 -8.64 -15.43 0.37
N THR A 301 -9.39 -14.52 0.94
CA THR A 301 -10.09 -13.46 0.25
C THR A 301 -9.70 -12.12 0.82
N VAL A 302 -9.70 -11.09 -0.01
CA VAL A 302 -9.36 -9.72 0.36
C VAL A 302 -10.37 -8.76 -0.25
N SER A 303 -10.84 -7.77 0.53
CA SER A 303 -11.82 -6.77 0.10
C SER A 303 -11.39 -5.39 0.55
N GLY A 304 -11.34 -4.43 -0.37
CA GLY A 304 -11.18 -3.01 -0.04
C GLY A 304 -12.51 -2.37 0.36
N GLY A 305 -12.49 -1.09 0.72
CA GLY A 305 -13.69 -0.40 1.20
C GLY A 305 -14.85 -0.36 0.19
N HIS A 306 -14.57 -0.21 -1.10
CA HIS A 306 -15.64 -0.26 -2.12
C HIS A 306 -16.16 -1.68 -2.32
N ASP A 307 -15.26 -2.66 -2.31
CA ASP A 307 -15.62 -4.08 -2.40
C ASP A 307 -16.59 -4.46 -1.27
N LEU A 308 -16.27 -4.08 -0.04
CA LEU A 308 -17.14 -4.28 1.13
C LEU A 308 -18.51 -3.62 0.96
N SER A 309 -18.54 -2.38 0.46
CA SER A 309 -19.81 -1.64 0.27
C SER A 309 -20.71 -2.21 -0.83
N THR A 310 -20.15 -3.00 -1.75
CA THR A 310 -20.86 -3.58 -2.90
C THR A 310 -21.01 -5.10 -2.81
N GLY A 311 -20.52 -5.71 -1.72
CA GLY A 311 -20.51 -7.17 -1.54
C GLY A 311 -19.59 -7.90 -2.51
N GLN A 312 -18.60 -7.20 -3.09
CA GLN A 312 -17.56 -7.81 -3.92
C GLN A 312 -16.39 -8.27 -3.05
N THR A 313 -15.58 -9.17 -3.60
CA THR A 313 -14.41 -9.74 -2.93
C THR A 313 -13.38 -10.12 -3.97
N CYS A 314 -12.09 -9.92 -3.67
CA CYS A 314 -10.99 -10.46 -4.45
C CYS A 314 -10.57 -11.82 -3.87
N HIS A 315 -10.34 -12.80 -4.72
CA HIS A 315 -9.91 -14.14 -4.34
C HIS A 315 -8.44 -14.33 -4.63
N VAL A 316 -7.74 -15.03 -3.74
CA VAL A 316 -6.37 -15.44 -3.99
C VAL A 316 -6.34 -16.60 -4.97
N THR A 317 -5.59 -16.44 -6.06
CA THR A 317 -5.37 -17.46 -7.07
C THR A 317 -4.15 -18.30 -6.77
N ASP A 318 -3.07 -17.68 -6.26
CA ASP A 318 -1.83 -18.35 -5.91
C ASP A 318 -1.14 -17.72 -4.70
N VAL A 319 -0.36 -18.54 -3.99
CA VAL A 319 0.42 -18.12 -2.82
C VAL A 319 1.88 -18.54 -2.96
N PHE A 320 2.75 -17.57 -2.70
CA PHE A 320 4.19 -17.76 -2.68
C PHE A 320 4.72 -17.26 -1.32
N ARG A 321 5.47 -18.11 -0.61
CA ARG A 321 6.08 -17.76 0.69
C ARG A 321 7.56 -17.44 0.51
N GLN A 322 7.97 -16.29 1.02
CA GLN A 322 9.27 -15.67 0.83
C GLN A 322 9.93 -15.42 2.18
N ASP A 323 11.24 -15.15 2.17
CA ASP A 323 12.01 -14.91 3.39
C ASP A 323 11.46 -13.70 4.17
N ASN A 324 11.07 -12.65 3.45
CA ASN A 324 10.54 -11.41 4.02
C ASN A 324 9.02 -11.26 3.86
N GLY A 325 8.27 -12.35 3.65
CA GLY A 325 6.81 -12.25 3.62
C GLY A 325 6.09 -13.28 2.77
N THR A 326 4.92 -12.90 2.28
CA THR A 326 4.09 -13.72 1.40
C THR A 326 3.50 -12.88 0.30
N THR A 327 3.58 -13.37 -0.93
CA THR A 327 2.92 -12.78 -2.10
C THR A 327 1.70 -13.60 -2.46
N TYR A 328 0.56 -12.93 -2.60
CA TYR A 328 -0.72 -13.48 -2.99
C TYR A 328 -1.07 -12.93 -4.37
N PHE A 329 -1.23 -13.79 -5.36
CA PHE A 329 -1.86 -13.37 -6.62
C PHE A 329 -3.36 -13.34 -6.44
N ILE A 330 -4.01 -12.32 -7.00
CA ILE A 330 -5.45 -12.08 -6.83
C ILE A 330 -6.17 -11.91 -8.17
N ASP A 331 -7.47 -12.21 -8.17
CA ASP A 331 -8.35 -12.23 -9.34
C ASP A 331 -8.97 -10.88 -9.73
N LYS A 332 -8.65 -9.80 -9.01
CA LYS A 332 -8.95 -8.40 -9.34
C LYS A 332 -8.18 -7.44 -8.44
N PRO A 333 -7.91 -6.19 -8.84
CA PRO A 333 -7.36 -5.18 -7.94
C PRO A 333 -8.28 -4.94 -6.73
N ILE A 334 -7.68 -4.78 -5.55
CA ILE A 334 -8.40 -4.37 -4.33
C ILE A 334 -8.91 -2.93 -4.54
N GLN A 335 -10.23 -2.73 -4.45
CA GLN A 335 -10.83 -1.43 -4.70
C GLN A 335 -11.00 -0.66 -3.38
N PRO A 336 -10.24 0.43 -3.14
CA PRO A 336 -10.40 1.25 -1.94
C PRO A 336 -11.79 1.88 -1.89
N ALA A 337 -12.21 2.36 -0.71
CA ALA A 337 -13.47 3.10 -0.61
C ALA A 337 -13.50 4.29 -1.59
N LEU A 338 -14.65 4.48 -2.24
CA LEU A 338 -14.90 5.56 -3.20
C LEU A 338 -15.89 6.60 -2.67
N LYS A 339 -16.28 6.48 -1.41
CA LYS A 339 -17.13 7.43 -0.69
C LYS A 339 -16.35 8.01 0.48
N SER A 340 -16.43 9.31 0.66
CA SER A 340 -15.92 10.03 1.83
C SER A 340 -16.82 9.84 3.05
N VAL A 341 -16.37 10.34 4.19
CA VAL A 341 -17.23 10.51 5.38
C VAL A 341 -18.46 11.34 5.03
N TYR A 342 -18.28 12.47 4.33
CA TYR A 342 -19.37 13.37 3.95
C TYR A 342 -20.46 12.62 3.16
N LYS A 343 -20.05 11.85 2.16
CA LYS A 343 -20.97 11.18 1.25
C LYS A 343 -21.80 10.11 1.95
N VAL A 344 -21.17 9.25 2.74
CA VAL A 344 -21.87 8.22 3.51
C VAL A 344 -22.87 8.85 4.48
N LEU A 345 -22.47 9.89 5.20
CA LEU A 345 -23.35 10.59 6.14
C LEU A 345 -24.54 11.27 5.44
N SER A 346 -24.32 11.85 4.25
CA SER A 346 -25.39 12.51 3.48
C SER A 346 -26.41 11.55 2.87
N GLU A 347 -26.02 10.30 2.59
CA GLU A 347 -26.85 9.31 1.91
C GLU A 347 -27.53 8.31 2.86
N THR A 348 -27.17 8.32 4.14
CA THR A 348 -27.68 7.36 5.13
C THR A 348 -28.73 8.06 6.01
N PRO A 349 -30.04 7.75 5.89
CA PRO A 349 -31.10 8.44 6.63
C PRO A 349 -30.93 8.39 8.15
N GLU A 350 -30.36 7.31 8.68
CA GLU A 350 -30.10 7.10 10.11
C GLU A 350 -29.01 8.03 10.67
N PHE A 351 -28.27 8.72 9.81
CA PHE A 351 -27.22 9.69 10.15
C PHE A 351 -27.64 11.15 9.90
N ALA A 352 -28.86 11.38 9.41
CA ALA A 352 -29.30 12.68 8.89
C ALA A 352 -29.17 13.82 9.90
N ASP A 353 -29.53 13.62 11.17
CA ASP A 353 -29.49 14.68 12.18
C ASP A 353 -28.05 15.08 12.54
N PHE A 354 -27.16 14.08 12.68
CA PHE A 354 -25.75 14.37 12.95
C PHE A 354 -25.07 15.01 11.74
N TYR A 355 -25.37 14.52 10.53
CA TYR A 355 -24.92 15.14 9.29
C TYR A 355 -25.37 16.60 9.18
N ALA A 356 -26.63 16.91 9.50
CA ALA A 356 -27.15 18.28 9.49
C ALA A 356 -26.38 19.20 10.46
N LEU A 357 -26.00 18.69 11.64
CA LEU A 357 -25.16 19.45 12.57
C LEU A 357 -23.77 19.72 12.00
N LEU A 358 -23.11 18.72 11.39
CA LEU A 358 -21.80 18.89 10.75
C LEU A 358 -21.86 19.87 9.57
N ASN A 359 -22.88 19.75 8.73
CA ASN A 359 -23.05 20.56 7.53
C ASN A 359 -23.46 22.02 7.84
N GLY A 360 -24.01 22.28 9.04
CA GLY A 360 -24.30 23.63 9.50
C GLY A 360 -23.09 24.41 10.01
N VAL A 361 -21.90 23.80 10.11
CA VAL A 361 -20.67 24.53 10.47
C VAL A 361 -20.27 25.49 9.34
N PRO A 362 -20.07 26.81 9.60
CA PRO A 362 -19.65 27.75 8.57
C PRO A 362 -18.32 27.38 7.92
N ASP A 363 -18.25 27.43 6.59
CA ASP A 363 -17.03 27.25 5.79
C ASP A 363 -15.97 28.34 6.05
N THR A 364 -16.40 29.53 6.46
CA THR A 364 -15.52 30.64 6.89
C THR A 364 -14.74 30.35 8.17
N CYS A 365 -15.14 29.34 8.96
CA CYS A 365 -14.43 28.98 10.17
C CYS A 365 -13.10 28.26 9.85
N VAL A 366 -12.02 28.68 10.51
CA VAL A 366 -10.73 27.97 10.43
C VAL A 366 -10.88 26.51 10.86
N SER A 367 -11.73 26.27 11.86
CA SER A 367 -12.08 24.96 12.42
C SER A 367 -13.26 24.28 11.71
N GLN A 368 -13.58 24.64 10.46
CA GLN A 368 -14.57 23.93 9.64
C GLN A 368 -14.24 22.43 9.57
N ILE A 369 -15.27 21.61 9.41
CA ILE A 369 -15.14 20.15 9.42
C ILE A 369 -14.97 19.61 7.99
N PHE A 370 -15.89 19.98 7.10
CA PHE A 370 -15.82 19.59 5.69
C PHE A 370 -15.08 20.64 4.85
N GLU A 371 -14.34 20.17 3.85
CA GLU A 371 -13.67 21.00 2.86
C GLU A 371 -13.95 20.44 1.46
N GLN A 372 -14.22 21.33 0.49
CA GLN A 372 -14.55 20.94 -0.89
C GLN A 372 -13.27 20.51 -1.63
N ASP A 373 -12.95 19.24 -1.52
CA ASP A 373 -11.78 18.59 -2.11
C ASP A 373 -11.97 17.07 -2.11
N GLY A 374 -11.20 16.36 -2.93
CA GLY A 374 -11.35 14.92 -3.14
C GLY A 374 -12.52 14.55 -4.05
N VAL A 375 -13.10 13.37 -3.82
CA VAL A 375 -14.19 12.82 -4.65
C VAL A 375 -15.47 13.66 -4.55
N ASP A 376 -15.71 14.26 -3.39
CA ASP A 376 -16.85 15.13 -3.11
C ASP A 376 -16.45 16.21 -2.08
N TYR A 377 -16.40 15.85 -0.80
CA TYR A 377 -15.87 16.63 0.31
C TYR A 377 -14.99 15.73 1.18
N ARG A 378 -14.00 16.32 1.83
CA ARG A 378 -13.18 15.64 2.82
C ARG A 378 -13.28 16.27 4.20
N ILE A 379 -12.90 15.52 5.23
CA ILE A 379 -12.65 16.05 6.56
C ILE A 379 -11.35 16.86 6.53
N LYS A 380 -11.46 18.16 6.78
CA LYS A 380 -10.35 19.12 6.66
C LYS A 380 -9.16 18.79 7.55
N PHE A 381 -9.43 18.27 8.75
CA PHE A 381 -8.41 17.96 9.76
C PHE A 381 -7.89 16.51 9.70
N PHE A 382 -8.29 15.72 8.72
CA PHE A 382 -7.62 14.45 8.42
C PHE A 382 -6.29 14.69 7.69
N SER A 383 -5.26 13.94 8.06
CA SER A 383 -3.88 14.19 7.65
C SER A 383 -3.13 12.92 7.22
N ALA A 384 -3.58 12.29 6.14
CA ALA A 384 -2.95 11.10 5.53
C ALA A 384 -2.77 9.91 6.50
N PHE A 385 -3.68 9.77 7.47
CA PHE A 385 -3.72 8.65 8.41
C PHE A 385 -5.07 7.94 8.33
N ARG A 386 -5.39 7.21 9.40
CA ARG A 386 -6.61 6.43 9.58
C ARG A 386 -7.35 6.91 10.82
N TYR A 387 -8.68 6.90 10.77
CA TYR A 387 -9.54 7.50 11.78
C TYR A 387 -10.78 6.64 12.06
N THR A 388 -11.45 6.91 13.18
CA THR A 388 -12.77 6.36 13.50
C THR A 388 -13.76 7.51 13.68
N VAL A 389 -14.94 7.40 13.06
CA VAL A 389 -16.01 8.41 13.16
C VAL A 389 -17.22 7.76 13.83
N TYR A 390 -17.62 8.30 14.97
CA TYR A 390 -18.77 7.81 15.72
C TYR A 390 -20.00 8.65 15.42
N VAL A 391 -21.02 8.06 14.81
CA VAL A 391 -22.22 8.78 14.39
C VAL A 391 -23.38 8.44 15.34
N PRO A 392 -23.86 9.38 16.17
CA PRO A 392 -25.00 9.14 17.03
C PRO A 392 -26.28 8.86 16.23
N THR A 393 -27.16 8.02 16.75
CA THR A 393 -28.51 7.88 16.19
C THR A 393 -29.24 9.22 16.16
N ASN A 394 -30.13 9.41 15.18
CA ASN A 394 -31.00 10.59 15.12
C ASN A 394 -31.72 10.85 16.46
N ALA A 395 -32.23 9.79 17.13
CA ALA A 395 -32.86 9.90 18.44
C ALA A 395 -31.92 10.48 19.53
N ALA A 396 -30.66 10.07 19.55
CA ALA A 396 -29.66 10.60 20.47
C ALA A 396 -29.35 12.07 20.19
N VAL A 397 -29.24 12.47 18.93
CA VAL A 397 -29.04 13.87 18.54
C VAL A 397 -30.24 14.73 18.97
N GLN A 398 -31.47 14.28 18.71
CA GLN A 398 -32.68 15.01 19.13
C GLN A 398 -32.81 15.11 20.65
N ALA A 399 -32.40 14.08 21.40
CA ALA A 399 -32.35 14.13 22.86
C ALA A 399 -31.32 15.15 23.37
N ALA A 400 -30.14 15.23 22.74
CA ALA A 400 -29.13 16.24 23.05
C ALA A 400 -29.62 17.67 22.76
N LEU A 401 -30.35 17.88 21.67
CA LEU A 401 -30.96 19.17 21.34
C LEU A 401 -32.07 19.54 22.32
N SER A 402 -32.93 18.59 22.67
CA SER A 402 -34.09 18.83 23.53
C SER A 402 -33.71 19.07 25.00
N SER A 403 -32.62 18.46 25.46
CA SER A 403 -32.08 18.68 26.80
C SER A 403 -31.26 19.97 26.93
N GLY A 404 -30.97 20.65 25.81
CA GLY A 404 -30.10 21.83 25.78
C GLY A 404 -28.61 21.51 25.93
N LEU A 405 -28.22 20.23 25.87
CA LEU A 405 -26.82 19.82 25.82
C LEU A 405 -26.11 20.43 24.60
N VAL A 406 -26.83 20.51 23.48
CA VAL A 406 -26.39 21.16 22.24
C VAL A 406 -27.50 22.10 21.77
N ARG A 407 -27.14 23.28 21.24
CA ARG A 407 -28.10 24.25 20.68
C ARG A 407 -28.37 23.97 19.20
N ARG A 408 -29.55 24.36 18.70
CA ARG A 408 -29.83 24.34 17.25
C ARG A 408 -29.05 25.44 16.55
N TRP A 409 -28.74 25.23 15.28
CA TRP A 409 -28.07 26.25 14.46
C TRP A 409 -28.87 27.55 14.36
N ASP A 410 -30.19 27.46 14.17
CA ASP A 410 -31.06 28.64 14.12
C ASP A 410 -30.98 29.49 15.40
N ASP A 411 -30.90 28.84 16.56
CA ASP A 411 -30.76 29.53 17.86
C ASP A 411 -29.39 30.20 18.01
N ILE A 412 -28.33 29.56 17.49
CA ILE A 412 -26.97 30.12 17.48
C ILE A 412 -26.91 31.33 16.54
N TYR A 413 -27.50 31.22 15.35
CA TYR A 413 -27.50 32.30 14.36
C TYR A 413 -28.42 33.47 14.74
N ALA A 414 -29.42 33.25 15.59
CA ALA A 414 -30.25 34.29 16.15
C ALA A 414 -29.56 35.13 17.26
N ILE A 415 -28.39 34.73 17.75
CA ILE A 415 -27.63 35.49 18.77
C ILE A 415 -27.15 36.81 18.16
N ALA A 416 -27.63 37.93 18.71
CA ALA A 416 -27.33 39.27 18.19
C ALA A 416 -25.88 39.72 18.46
N ASP A 417 -25.26 39.27 19.56
CA ASP A 417 -23.85 39.58 19.86
C ASP A 417 -22.92 38.64 19.07
N PRO A 418 -22.11 39.16 18.12
CA PRO A 418 -21.21 38.35 17.31
C PRO A 418 -20.17 37.59 18.13
N HIS A 419 -19.73 38.16 19.27
CA HIS A 419 -18.76 37.50 20.14
C HIS A 419 -19.38 36.27 20.81
N GLN A 420 -20.57 36.42 21.42
CA GLN A 420 -21.30 35.31 22.01
C GLN A 420 -21.70 34.25 20.97
N GLN A 421 -22.12 34.67 19.77
CA GLN A 421 -22.40 33.77 18.66
C GLN A 421 -21.16 32.94 18.30
N GLY A 422 -20.00 33.58 18.15
CA GLY A 422 -18.73 32.91 17.87
C GLY A 422 -18.36 31.87 18.93
N LEU A 423 -18.61 32.14 20.21
CA LEU A 423 -18.37 31.18 21.30
C LEU A 423 -19.28 29.95 21.20
N GLU A 424 -20.58 30.12 20.89
CA GLU A 424 -21.50 28.99 20.74
C GLU A 424 -21.20 28.17 19.47
N ILE A 425 -20.78 28.81 18.37
CA ILE A 425 -20.26 28.10 17.17
C ILE A 425 -19.05 27.23 17.55
N GLN A 426 -18.07 27.78 18.29
CA GLN A 426 -16.90 27.02 18.70
C GLN A 426 -17.26 25.86 19.65
N LYS A 427 -18.21 26.04 20.57
CA LYS A 427 -18.71 24.94 21.42
C LYS A 427 -19.32 23.82 20.57
N MET A 428 -20.16 24.15 19.59
CA MET A 428 -20.75 23.18 18.67
C MET A 428 -19.67 22.42 17.89
N ILE A 429 -18.70 23.13 17.29
CA ILE A 429 -17.60 22.50 16.56
C ILE A 429 -16.82 21.54 17.46
N ARG A 430 -16.52 21.92 18.71
CA ARG A 430 -15.80 21.06 19.66
C ARG A 430 -16.62 19.83 20.06
N PHE A 431 -17.94 19.96 20.23
CA PHE A 431 -18.84 18.83 20.46
C PHE A 431 -18.80 17.86 19.27
N LEU A 432 -18.94 18.37 18.05
CA LEU A 432 -18.93 17.57 16.82
C LEU A 432 -17.58 16.87 16.60
N ARG A 433 -16.47 17.59 16.77
CA ARG A 433 -15.12 17.03 16.60
C ARG A 433 -14.77 15.96 17.64
N TYR A 434 -15.49 15.88 18.76
CA TYR A 434 -15.25 14.84 19.78
C TYR A 434 -15.66 13.45 19.30
N HIS A 435 -16.46 13.38 18.23
CA HIS A 435 -16.91 12.16 17.58
C HIS A 435 -15.92 11.62 16.53
N PHE A 436 -14.80 12.31 16.31
CA PHE A 436 -13.73 11.90 15.41
C PHE A 436 -12.55 11.48 16.26
N GLN A 437 -12.08 10.25 16.07
CA GLN A 437 -10.98 9.65 16.81
C GLN A 437 -9.82 9.33 15.87
N ASP A 438 -8.59 9.44 16.39
CA ASP A 438 -7.42 8.89 15.72
C ASP A 438 -7.42 7.35 15.73
N ASP A 439 -6.75 6.80 14.72
CA ASP A 439 -6.71 5.38 14.42
C ASP A 439 -8.07 4.77 14.01
N ALA A 440 -8.01 3.67 13.26
CA ALA A 440 -9.17 2.92 12.83
C ALA A 440 -9.39 1.74 13.78
N VAL A 441 -10.56 1.70 14.43
CA VAL A 441 -10.94 0.61 15.34
C VAL A 441 -12.17 -0.10 14.78
N PHE A 442 -12.16 -1.43 14.80
CA PHE A 442 -13.22 -2.25 14.22
C PHE A 442 -13.95 -3.06 15.30
N VAL A 443 -15.26 -3.27 15.10
CA VAL A 443 -15.98 -4.35 15.78
C VAL A 443 -15.46 -5.66 15.20
N GLY A 444 -15.14 -6.65 16.04
CA GLY A 444 -14.53 -7.90 15.58
C GLY A 444 -13.01 -7.94 15.69
N GLN A 445 -12.39 -6.89 16.23
CA GLN A 445 -10.96 -6.85 16.49
C GLN A 445 -10.71 -6.42 17.93
N PRO A 446 -10.30 -7.35 18.82
CA PRO A 446 -10.09 -7.04 20.21
C PRO A 446 -9.13 -5.88 20.43
N VAL A 447 -9.60 -4.87 21.18
CA VAL A 447 -8.78 -3.76 21.66
C VAL A 447 -9.29 -3.29 23.02
N ASP A 448 -8.38 -2.85 23.88
CA ASP A 448 -8.69 -2.15 25.13
C ASP A 448 -7.63 -1.05 25.33
N ASP A 449 -7.86 0.10 24.69
CA ASP A 449 -6.86 1.17 24.61
C ASP A 449 -7.51 2.56 24.65
N VAL A 450 -6.67 3.59 24.73
CA VAL A 450 -7.08 4.99 24.83
C VAL A 450 -6.58 5.77 23.62
N TYR A 451 -7.53 6.36 22.92
CA TYR A 451 -7.31 7.10 21.68
C TYR A 451 -7.57 8.59 21.85
N GLN A 452 -7.05 9.41 20.95
CA GLN A 452 -7.29 10.85 20.90
C GLN A 452 -8.47 11.18 19.99
N SER A 453 -9.29 12.13 20.42
CA SER A 453 -10.34 12.73 19.58
C SER A 453 -9.82 13.94 18.82
N ALA A 454 -10.60 14.49 17.90
CA ALA A 454 -10.26 15.73 17.19
C ALA A 454 -10.55 17.00 18.01
N THR A 455 -10.95 16.89 19.28
CA THR A 455 -11.29 18.04 20.15
C THR A 455 -10.20 18.33 21.17
N ILE A 456 -9.72 19.56 21.21
CA ILE A 456 -8.70 20.02 22.18
C ILE A 456 -9.36 20.48 23.48
N ARG A 457 -8.75 20.11 24.62
CA ARG A 457 -9.07 20.62 25.95
C ARG A 457 -8.56 22.06 26.10
N LEU A 458 -9.44 22.97 26.51
CA LEU A 458 -9.14 24.39 26.72
C LEU A 458 -8.97 24.71 28.22
N SER A 459 -8.29 25.83 28.50
CA SER A 459 -8.20 26.39 29.85
C SER A 459 -9.57 26.91 30.28
N GLY A 460 -10.18 26.28 31.29
CA GLY A 460 -11.50 26.67 31.81
C GLY A 460 -12.64 25.70 31.50
N ASP A 461 -12.38 24.59 30.79
CA ASP A 461 -13.34 23.48 30.76
C ASP A 461 -13.49 22.95 32.21
N ASN A 462 -14.66 23.17 32.81
CA ASN A 462 -14.95 22.88 34.21
C ASN A 462 -14.97 21.37 34.45
N TYR A 463 -14.06 20.89 35.29
CA TYR A 463 -14.09 19.56 35.87
C TYR A 463 -15.06 19.59 37.06
N GLN A 464 -16.32 19.16 36.89
CA GLN A 464 -17.06 18.73 38.09
C GLN A 464 -16.62 17.34 38.55
N ASN A 465 -16.03 16.53 37.66
CA ASN A 465 -15.43 15.23 37.96
C ASN A 465 -14.05 15.15 37.31
N ALA A 466 -13.06 14.52 37.96
CA ALA A 466 -11.74 14.27 37.39
C ALA A 466 -11.89 13.62 36.00
N ALA A 467 -11.46 14.27 34.92
CA ALA A 467 -11.48 13.69 33.58
C ALA A 467 -10.78 12.34 33.63
N ASN A 468 -11.54 11.28 33.39
CA ASN A 468 -11.14 9.93 33.76
C ASN A 468 -9.91 9.43 32.99
N LEU A 469 -9.56 10.10 31.88
CA LEU A 469 -8.42 9.76 31.04
C LEU A 469 -7.28 10.78 31.17
N ASN A 470 -7.36 11.70 32.14
CA ASN A 470 -6.33 12.66 32.53
C ASN A 470 -5.78 13.50 31.36
N THR A 471 -6.64 13.93 30.42
CA THR A 471 -6.21 14.79 29.31
C THR A 471 -5.71 16.14 29.82
N SER A 472 -4.49 16.55 29.46
CA SER A 472 -3.94 17.86 29.81
C SER A 472 -4.52 19.01 28.98
N VAL A 473 -4.47 20.24 29.47
CA VAL A 473 -4.86 21.43 28.69
C VAL A 473 -3.99 21.54 27.43
N ASN A 474 -4.58 22.00 26.32
CA ASN A 474 -3.97 22.07 24.99
C ASN A 474 -3.58 20.70 24.40
N LYS A 475 -4.17 19.61 24.91
CA LYS A 475 -4.10 18.28 24.31
C LYS A 475 -5.48 17.84 23.84
N TYR A 476 -5.50 16.91 22.88
CA TYR A 476 -6.72 16.29 22.41
C TYR A 476 -7.36 15.48 23.54
N TYR A 477 -8.68 15.65 23.73
CA TYR A 477 -9.47 14.80 24.62
C TYR A 477 -9.40 13.35 24.18
N LYS A 478 -9.51 12.45 25.14
CA LYS A 478 -9.36 11.03 24.88
C LYS A 478 -10.70 10.30 24.89
N LEU A 479 -10.68 9.12 24.29
CA LEU A 479 -11.74 8.12 24.34
C LEU A 479 -11.10 6.79 24.69
N LYS A 480 -11.58 6.14 25.75
CA LYS A 480 -11.24 4.73 25.99
C LYS A 480 -12.13 3.89 25.09
N VAL A 481 -11.53 3.01 24.31
CA VAL A 481 -12.23 2.12 23.38
C VAL A 481 -11.97 0.68 23.79
N THR A 482 -13.05 -0.05 24.02
CA THR A 482 -13.00 -1.49 24.26
C THR A 482 -13.81 -2.19 23.18
N SER A 483 -13.14 -2.94 22.32
CA SER A 483 -13.74 -3.78 21.28
C SER A 483 -13.51 -5.26 21.57
N THR A 484 -14.49 -6.07 21.24
CA THR A 484 -14.44 -7.54 21.29
C THR A 484 -14.79 -8.09 19.90
N ASP A 485 -14.94 -9.41 19.80
CA ASP A 485 -15.37 -10.07 18.57
C ASP A 485 -16.75 -9.59 18.08
N HIS A 486 -17.61 -9.07 18.96
CA HIS A 486 -19.01 -8.76 18.64
C HIS A 486 -19.51 -7.40 19.12
N SER A 487 -18.71 -6.64 19.87
CA SER A 487 -19.14 -5.37 20.48
C SER A 487 -18.03 -4.35 20.47
N LEU A 488 -18.38 -3.07 20.42
CA LEU A 488 -17.46 -1.96 20.65
C LEU A 488 -18.13 -0.93 21.57
N SER A 489 -17.42 -0.55 22.61
CA SER A 489 -17.86 0.45 23.60
C SER A 489 -16.83 1.55 23.76
N LEU A 490 -17.33 2.74 24.08
CA LEU A 490 -16.57 3.97 24.26
C LEU A 490 -16.80 4.49 25.67
N THR A 491 -15.75 4.79 26.41
CA THR A 491 -15.84 5.56 27.66
C THR A 491 -15.21 6.93 27.43
N THR A 492 -16.03 7.96 27.63
CA THR A 492 -15.62 9.36 27.50
C THR A 492 -14.93 9.88 28.77
N GLU A 493 -14.40 11.10 28.70
CA GLU A 493 -13.78 11.78 29.84
C GLU A 493 -14.71 11.94 31.05
N THR A 494 -16.03 11.93 30.84
CA THR A 494 -17.06 12.09 31.88
C THR A 494 -17.50 10.76 32.52
N ASN A 495 -16.81 9.65 32.23
CA ASN A 495 -17.24 8.26 32.55
C ASN A 495 -18.53 7.82 31.84
N LYS A 496 -19.10 8.65 30.95
CA LYS A 496 -20.21 8.20 30.11
C LYS A 496 -19.72 7.09 29.20
N THR A 497 -20.42 5.96 29.25
CA THR A 497 -20.20 4.81 28.37
C THR A 497 -21.22 4.81 27.26
N VAL A 498 -20.77 4.70 26.02
CA VAL A 498 -21.59 4.69 24.81
C VAL A 498 -21.27 3.43 24.01
N GLN A 499 -22.30 2.81 23.42
CA GLN A 499 -22.16 1.54 22.71
C GLN A 499 -22.34 1.73 21.21
N VAL A 500 -21.53 1.03 20.42
CA VAL A 500 -21.77 0.89 18.97
C VAL A 500 -22.98 0.00 18.74
N ASN A 501 -23.88 0.43 17.86
CA ASN A 501 -25.04 -0.34 17.46
C ASN A 501 -24.66 -1.41 16.43
N THR A 502 -24.45 -2.64 16.90
CA THR A 502 -24.12 -3.79 16.03
C THR A 502 -25.34 -4.49 15.43
N SER A 503 -26.56 -4.10 15.83
CA SER A 503 -27.80 -4.73 15.32
C SER A 503 -28.29 -4.16 13.99
N GLY A 504 -27.93 -2.90 13.68
CA GLY A 504 -28.42 -2.18 12.50
C GLY A 504 -27.53 -2.27 11.27
N ASN A 505 -26.43 -3.04 11.29
CA ASN A 505 -25.39 -3.09 10.25
C ASN A 505 -24.75 -1.72 9.90
N LEU A 506 -24.93 -0.71 10.74
CA LEU A 506 -24.35 0.63 10.58
C LEU A 506 -23.03 0.76 11.34
N TYR A 507 -22.12 -0.20 11.16
CA TYR A 507 -20.82 -0.24 11.81
C TYR A 507 -19.78 -0.88 10.88
N ASN A 508 -18.49 -0.68 11.17
CA ASN A 508 -17.39 -1.09 10.28
C ASN A 508 -17.52 -0.52 8.85
N ILE A 509 -18.17 0.64 8.66
CA ILE A 509 -18.34 1.23 7.32
C ILE A 509 -17.04 1.92 6.93
N VAL A 510 -16.32 1.37 5.96
CA VAL A 510 -15.04 1.90 5.49
C VAL A 510 -15.26 3.02 4.47
N VAL A 511 -14.63 4.16 4.72
CA VAL A 511 -14.66 5.36 3.85
C VAL A 511 -13.25 5.87 3.59
N LYS A 512 -13.10 6.69 2.55
CA LYS A 512 -11.81 7.27 2.19
C LYS A 512 -11.97 8.68 1.67
N ASP A 513 -11.16 9.57 2.24
CA ASP A 513 -11.06 10.96 1.89
C ASP A 513 -9.80 11.17 1.06
N PHE A 514 -9.98 11.45 -0.23
CA PHE A 514 -8.88 11.73 -1.14
C PHE A 514 -8.51 13.20 -1.14
N VAL A 515 -7.25 13.49 -1.44
CA VAL A 515 -6.75 14.82 -1.77
C VAL A 515 -6.19 14.76 -3.18
N PHE A 516 -6.68 15.63 -4.05
CA PHE A 516 -6.23 15.75 -5.43
C PHE A 516 -5.32 16.97 -5.56
N ASP A 517 -4.52 17.05 -6.64
CA ASP A 517 -3.65 18.23 -6.84
C ASP A 517 -4.48 19.50 -7.14
N LYS A 518 -5.71 19.33 -7.62
CA LYS A 518 -6.69 20.39 -7.90
C LYS A 518 -8.11 19.87 -7.66
N PRO A 519 -9.09 20.75 -7.44
CA PRO A 519 -10.50 20.36 -7.36
C PRO A 519 -10.98 19.67 -8.64
N LEU A 520 -11.93 18.73 -8.52
CA LEU A 520 -12.48 17.97 -9.64
C LEU A 520 -13.01 18.85 -10.79
N SER A 521 -13.63 19.99 -10.46
CA SER A 521 -14.14 20.96 -11.44
C SER A 521 -13.05 21.59 -12.32
N SER A 522 -11.78 21.45 -11.95
CA SER A 522 -10.63 21.93 -12.72
C SER A 522 -10.16 20.94 -13.80
N TYR A 523 -10.69 19.72 -13.82
CA TYR A 523 -10.40 18.74 -14.87
C TYR A 523 -11.55 18.61 -15.86
N LYS A 524 -11.22 18.23 -17.08
CA LYS A 524 -12.17 17.63 -18.01
C LYS A 524 -12.52 16.23 -17.55
N ASN A 525 -13.72 15.78 -17.93
CA ASN A 525 -14.12 14.40 -17.80
C ASN A 525 -13.20 13.48 -18.62
N VAL A 526 -13.24 12.20 -18.32
CA VAL A 526 -12.46 11.14 -19.00
C VAL A 526 -12.67 11.09 -20.52
N ASP A 527 -13.83 11.52 -21.02
CA ASP A 527 -14.17 11.57 -22.44
C ASP A 527 -13.92 12.95 -23.07
N GLY A 528 -13.27 13.85 -22.33
CA GLY A 528 -12.92 15.19 -22.78
C GLY A 528 -14.06 16.22 -22.65
N THR A 529 -15.25 15.81 -22.20
CA THR A 529 -16.35 16.73 -21.88
C THR A 529 -16.07 17.53 -20.59
N GLY A 530 -16.94 18.51 -20.28
CA GLY A 530 -16.76 19.42 -19.14
C GLY A 530 -16.20 20.78 -19.54
N SER A 531 -15.54 21.47 -18.61
CA SER A 531 -15.03 22.84 -18.84
C SER A 531 -14.02 22.90 -19.98
N SER A 532 -14.21 23.82 -20.93
CA SER A 532 -13.30 24.00 -22.07
C SER A 532 -11.87 24.38 -21.65
N SER A 533 -11.73 25.06 -20.50
CA SER A 533 -10.45 25.43 -19.89
C SER A 533 -9.92 24.42 -18.86
N GLY A 534 -10.63 23.30 -18.65
CA GLY A 534 -10.21 22.25 -17.71
C GLY A 534 -8.96 21.50 -18.18
N ALA A 535 -8.13 21.07 -17.22
CA ALA A 535 -6.97 20.23 -17.48
C ALA A 535 -7.42 18.83 -17.96
N LEU A 536 -6.61 18.16 -18.78
CA LEU A 536 -6.95 16.82 -19.25
C LEU A 536 -6.95 15.82 -18.08
N PHE A 537 -7.87 14.87 -18.07
CA PHE A 537 -7.95 13.81 -17.05
C PHE A 537 -6.61 13.07 -16.85
N ASN A 538 -5.87 12.81 -17.93
CA ASN A 538 -4.57 12.14 -17.89
C ASN A 538 -3.42 13.00 -17.30
N THR A 539 -3.72 14.21 -16.80
CA THR A 539 -2.78 15.05 -16.03
C THR A 539 -3.13 15.12 -14.54
N SER A 540 -4.21 14.45 -14.13
CA SER A 540 -4.71 14.49 -12.75
C SER A 540 -3.86 13.62 -11.80
N ILE A 541 -3.73 14.07 -10.56
CA ILE A 541 -2.86 13.45 -9.55
C ILE A 541 -3.64 13.24 -8.25
N ILE A 542 -3.59 12.03 -7.72
CA ILE A 542 -3.94 11.75 -6.32
C ILE A 542 -2.69 12.04 -5.49
N THR A 543 -2.75 13.04 -4.61
CA THR A 543 -1.59 13.49 -3.83
C THR A 543 -1.47 12.75 -2.50
N THR A 544 -2.60 12.53 -1.84
CA THR A 544 -2.67 11.76 -0.60
C THR A 544 -4.12 11.34 -0.33
N SER A 545 -4.32 10.56 0.73
CA SER A 545 -5.65 10.16 1.18
C SER A 545 -5.64 9.77 2.65
N SER A 546 -6.79 9.88 3.32
CA SER A 546 -7.01 9.35 4.66
C SER A 546 -8.17 8.36 4.63
N SER A 547 -8.06 7.27 5.38
CA SER A 547 -9.16 6.31 5.52
C SER A 547 -9.87 6.52 6.85
N ALA A 548 -11.15 6.18 6.92
CA ALA A 548 -11.85 6.13 8.19
C ALA A 548 -12.83 4.96 8.25
N VAL A 549 -13.20 4.59 9.46
CA VAL A 549 -14.28 3.65 9.74
C VAL A 549 -15.40 4.37 10.50
N ILE A 550 -16.64 4.25 10.02
CA ILE A 550 -17.81 4.84 10.64
C ILE A 550 -18.53 3.77 11.47
N HIS A 551 -18.91 4.15 12.70
CA HIS A 551 -19.76 3.36 13.58
C HIS A 551 -20.94 4.18 14.08
N GLN A 552 -22.15 3.64 13.96
CA GLN A 552 -23.30 4.22 14.63
C GLN A 552 -23.22 3.94 16.13
N ILE A 553 -23.46 4.97 16.94
CA ILE A 553 -23.49 4.87 18.40
C ILE A 553 -24.87 5.23 18.96
N ASN A 554 -25.24 4.60 20.07
CA ASN A 554 -26.57 4.71 20.66
C ASN A 554 -26.84 6.02 21.42
N ASP A 555 -25.81 6.83 21.65
CA ASP A 555 -25.88 8.11 22.36
C ASP A 555 -24.82 9.08 21.82
N VAL A 556 -24.90 10.37 22.12
CA VAL A 556 -23.85 11.35 21.76
C VAL A 556 -22.63 11.25 22.68
N LEU A 557 -21.44 11.54 22.16
CA LEU A 557 -20.23 11.65 22.98
C LEU A 557 -20.15 13.05 23.63
N THR A 558 -19.79 13.10 24.91
CA THR A 558 -19.61 14.35 25.66
C THR A 558 -18.34 14.32 26.49
N TYR A 559 -17.66 15.47 26.55
CA TYR A 559 -16.45 15.68 27.36
C TYR A 559 -16.66 16.71 28.49
N GLN A 560 -17.87 17.25 28.60
CA GLN A 560 -18.31 18.23 29.62
C GLN A 560 -19.49 17.68 30.41
#